data_AF-J9EEK5-F1
#
_entry.id   AF-J9EEK5-F1
#
_cell.length_a   1.000
_cell.length_b   1.000
_cell.length_c   1.000
_cell.angle_alpha   90.00
_cell.angle_beta   90.00
_cell.angle_gamma   90.00
#
_symmetry.space_group_name_H-M   'P 1'
#
loop_
_entity.id
_entity.type
_entity.pdbx_description
1 polymer ?
#
loop_
_entity_poly.entity_id
_entity_poly.type
_entity_poly.pdbx_seq_one_letter_code
_entity_poly.pdbx_strand_id
1 'polypeptide(L)' 'MDRMIADRSDGIDLAFERAKAWTKYCKDLLNHVSRRVQLDLEHAKRVQNLANQSKTAISE' A
#
# COMPACT_ATOMS: atom_id res chain seq x y z
N MET A 1 19.41 20.80 12.66
CA MET A 1 19.49 19.42 12.13
C MET A 1 20.36 19.40 10.88
N ASP A 2 20.02 20.17 9.84
CA ASP A 2 20.80 20.21 8.58
C ASP A 2 22.26 20.63 8.76
N ARG A 3 22.52 21.69 9.55
CA ARG A 3 23.89 22.11 9.87
C ARG A 3 24.69 21.01 10.57
N MET A 4 24.06 20.29 11.53
CA MET A 4 24.70 19.17 12.23
C MET A 4 24.99 17.98 11.32
N ILE A 5 24.15 17.74 10.30
CA ILE A 5 24.39 16.69 9.31
C ILE A 5 25.49 17.15 8.34
N ALA A 6 25.46 18.40 7.88
CA ALA A 6 26.45 18.96 6.97
C ALA A 6 27.88 19.01 7.56
N ASP A 7 27.99 19.21 8.88
CA ASP A 7 29.28 19.25 9.59
C ASP A 7 29.89 17.84 9.80
N ARG A 8 29.16 16.76 9.46
CA ARG A 8 29.66 15.39 9.54
C ARG A 8 30.29 14.94 8.23
N SER A 9 31.39 14.21 8.33
CA SER A 9 32.06 13.61 7.18
C SER A 9 31.19 12.61 6.40
N ASP A 10 30.21 11.97 7.06
CA ASP A 10 29.25 11.00 6.49
C ASP A 10 27.83 11.59 6.32
N GLY A 11 27.66 12.90 6.49
CA GLY A 11 26.35 13.54 6.56
C GLY A 11 25.51 13.39 5.31
N ILE A 12 26.15 13.47 4.14
CA ILE A 12 25.50 13.28 2.84
C ILE A 12 24.97 11.85 2.74
N ASP A 13 25.80 10.85 3.01
CA ASP A 13 25.41 9.43 2.95
C ASP A 13 24.25 9.13 3.90
N LEU A 14 24.31 9.67 5.13
CA LEU A 14 23.24 9.54 6.11
C LEU A 14 21.92 10.14 5.61
N ALA A 15 21.96 11.32 5.00
CA ALA A 15 20.77 11.96 4.43
C ALA A 15 20.18 11.14 3.27
N PHE A 16 21.03 10.61 2.38
CA PHE A 16 20.62 9.76 1.27
C PHE A 16 20.02 8.42 1.74
N GLU A 17 20.63 7.75 2.71
CA GLU A 17 20.08 6.52 3.27
C GLU A 17 18.74 6.77 3.97
N ARG A 18 18.60 7.90 4.66
CA ARG A 18 17.31 8.29 5.26
C ARG A 18 16.24 8.55 4.19
N ALA A 19 16.58 9.24 3.11
CA ALA A 19 15.68 9.52 1.99
C ALA A 19 15.27 8.23 1.25
N LYS A 20 16.20 7.31 1.07
CA LYS A 20 15.97 5.98 0.49
C LYS A 20 15.06 5.13 1.36
N ALA A 21 15.30 5.10 2.67
CA ALA A 21 14.43 4.41 3.62
C ALA A 21 13.01 5.00 3.62
N TRP A 22 12.89 6.32 3.57
CA TRP A 22 11.60 7.00 3.47
C TRP A 22 10.85 6.63 2.19
N THR A 23 11.54 6.68 1.05
CA THR A 23 10.93 6.34 -0.25
C THR A 23 10.52 4.89 -0.31
N LYS A 24 11.32 3.97 0.26
CA LYS A 24 10.98 2.55 0.39
C LYS A 24 9.70 2.37 1.22
N TYR A 25 9.62 3.02 2.38
CA TYR A 25 8.43 2.98 3.23
C TYR A 25 7.17 3.47 2.49
N CYS A 26 7.26 4.60 1.79
CA CYS A 26 6.15 5.13 0.98
C CYS A 26 5.71 4.13 -0.11
N LYS A 27 6.67 3.49 -0.79
CA LYS A 27 6.38 2.47 -1.80
C LYS A 27 5.67 1.26 -1.20
N ASP A 28 6.15 0.79 -0.05
CA ASP A 28 5.56 -0.37 0.64
C ASP A 28 4.14 -0.05 1.12
N LEU A 29 3.90 1.17 1.61
CA LEU A 29 2.56 1.65 1.99
C LEU A 29 1.61 1.67 0.79
N LEU A 30 2.04 2.23 -0.34
CA LEU A 30 1.24 2.29 -1.57
C LEU A 30 0.89 0.88 -2.08
N ASN A 31 1.86 -0.02 -2.07
CA ASN A 31 1.64 -1.42 -2.46
C ASN A 31 0.63 -2.11 -1.55
N HIS A 32 0.76 -1.91 -0.23
CA HIS A 32 -0.15 -2.48 0.75
C HIS A 32 -1.59 -2.00 0.54
N VAL A 33 -1.79 -0.69 0.42
CA VAL A 33 -3.12 -0.10 0.21
C VAL A 33 -3.72 -0.58 -1.11
N SER A 34 -2.95 -0.57 -2.19
CA SER A 34 -3.42 -1.02 -3.51
C SER A 34 -3.84 -2.49 -3.49
N ARG A 35 -3.03 -3.35 -2.85
CA ARG A 35 -3.32 -4.78 -2.69
C ARG A 35 -4.61 -4.99 -1.89
N ARG A 36 -4.80 -4.24 -0.80
CA ARG A 36 -6.02 -4.33 0.02
C ARG A 36 -7.27 -3.94 -0.76
N VAL A 37 -7.23 -2.80 -1.46
CA VAL A 37 -8.37 -2.35 -2.28
C VAL A 37 -8.72 -3.38 -3.36
N GLN A 38 -7.72 -3.99 -4.00
CA GLN A 38 -7.96 -5.04 -4.97
C GLN A 38 -8.67 -6.26 -4.35
N LEU A 39 -8.20 -6.73 -3.19
CA LEU A 39 -8.80 -7.87 -2.49
C LEU A 39 -10.23 -7.56 -2.03
N ASP A 40 -10.48 -6.36 -1.51
CA ASP A 40 -11.82 -5.94 -1.09
C ASP A 40 -12.79 -5.89 -2.28
N LEU A 41 -12.33 -5.40 -3.43
CA LEU A 41 -13.12 -5.37 -4.67
C LEU A 41 -13.41 -6.79 -5.19
N GLU A 42 -12.41 -7.67 -5.20
CA GLU A 42 -12.58 -9.08 -5.59
C GLU A 42 -13.58 -9.79 -4.68
N HIS A 43 -13.50 -9.56 -3.36
CA HIS A 43 -14.44 -10.10 -2.40
C HIS A 43 -15.86 -9.59 -2.63
N ALA A 44 -16.04 -8.27 -2.78
CA ALA A 44 -17.35 -7.66 -3.03
C ALA A 44 -18.00 -8.22 -4.31
N LYS A 45 -17.23 -8.40 -5.39
CA LYS A 45 -17.70 -9.04 -6.63
C LYS A 45 -18.17 -10.48 -6.40
N ARG A 46 -17.43 -11.28 -5.63
CA ARG A 46 -17.82 -12.67 -5.31
C ARG A 46 -19.12 -12.72 -4.51
N VAL A 47 -19.26 -11.86 -3.50
CA VAL A 47 -20.49 -11.75 -2.70
C VAL A 47 -21.68 -11.33 -3.57
N GLN A 48 -21.50 -10.34 -4.44
CA GLN A 48 -22.56 -9.89 -5.35
C GLN A 48 -23.00 -11.00 -6.30
N ASN A 49 -22.04 -11.74 -6.87
CA ASN A 49 -22.33 -12.86 -7.76
C ASN A 49 -23.09 -13.96 -7.04
N LEU A 50 -22.68 -14.30 -5.81
CA LEU A 50 -23.38 -15.29 -4.98
C LEU A 50 -24.82 -14.85 -4.69
N ALA A 51 -25.02 -13.59 -4.27
CA ALA A 51 -26.34 -13.04 -4.02
C ALA A 51 -27.25 -13.10 -5.25
N ASN A 52 -26.70 -12.79 -6.44
CA ASN A 52 -27.44 -12.88 -7.69
C ASN A 52 -27.83 -14.33 -8.02
N GLN A 53 -26.91 -15.29 -7.86
CA GLN A 53 -27.18 -16.71 -8.08
C GLN A 53 -28.24 -17.25 -7.12
N SER A 54 -28.17 -16.88 -5.84
CA SER A 54 -29.18 -17.27 -4.85
C SER A 54 -30.56 -16.70 -5.16
N LYS A 55 -30.65 -15.45 -5.63
CA LYS A 55 -31.93 -14.86 -6.05
C LYS A 55 -32.56 -15.63 -7.21
N THR A 56 -31.76 -15.98 -8.22
CA THR A 56 -32.22 -16.80 -9.34
C THR A 56 -32.72 -18.15 -8.86
N ALA A 57 -31.95 -18.86 -8.03
CA ALA A 57 -32.30 -20.19 -7.54
C ALA A 57 -33.55 -20.24 -6.63
N ILE A 58 -33.93 -19.13 -6.00
CA ILE A 58 -35.16 -19.01 -5.19
C ILE A 58 -36.36 -18.59 -6.04
N SER A 59 -36.12 -17.92 -7.17
CA SER A 59 -37.17 -17.45 -8.07
C SER A 59 -37.56 -18.48 -9.14
N GLU A 60 -36.81 -19.59 -9.25
CA GLU A 60 -37.16 -20.82 -9.97
C GLU A 60 -37.92 -21.79 -9.06
#